data_AF-A0A6A6KY82-F1
#
_entry.id   AF-A0A6A6KY82-F1
#
_cell.length_a   1.000
_cell.length_b   1.000
_cell.length_c   1.000
_cell.angle_alpha   90.00
_cell.angle_beta   90.00
_cell.angle_gamma   90.00
#
_symmetry.space_group_name_H-M   'P 1'
#
loop_
_entity.id
_entity.type
_entity.pdbx_description
1 polymer ?
#
loop_
_entity_poly.entity_id
_entity_poly.type
_entity_poly.pdbx_seq_one_letter_code
_entity_poly.pdbx_strand_id
1 'polypeptide(L)'
;MSSYSVPATLVMLYRSAIPEHKAYAYALIVFSMEKISNCPNVSVDRCIHLALEFCAWLSTVHGDPLYQPWRATLKQLLERGNLSDLRSIFQIRHWFIEMANTLSLLLSKMQESNPNSYPIPLIESLKFCFREFQVFSCVLRNAICGIDNAKEKDKSIVDLLSTGIKGVFSYLLNKMENNLRLIPETARIFETSGWLHSVSIVYLDILKELNSISQLWENEQKQFQHVLMNQQISLQLILEKTTRKDDYHWLLKHNDVIDSKSRMHLVTMMMIPEEKLLDAEFYKPLIHWSRFLDEELYESLKNNNITSPKNCRIGYTSYAKLYSNRKISSFWRAQMIL
;
A
#
# COMPACT_ATOMS: atom_id res chain seq x y z
N MET A 1 18.63 -40.19 8.90
CA MET A 1 18.49 -39.02 9.80
C MET A 1 18.38 -37.79 8.90
N SER A 2 17.25 -37.07 8.89
CA SER A 2 17.19 -35.80 8.15
C SER A 2 18.03 -34.77 8.92
N SER A 3 19.08 -34.24 8.29
CA SER A 3 19.84 -33.14 8.86
C SER A 3 18.94 -31.89 8.91
N TYR A 4 18.68 -31.37 10.10
CA TYR A 4 18.01 -30.08 10.27
C TYR A 4 18.88 -28.96 9.70
N SER A 5 18.25 -27.90 9.19
CA SER A 5 18.96 -26.70 8.75
C SER A 5 19.60 -25.98 9.94
N VAL A 6 20.53 -25.06 9.65
CA VAL A 6 21.17 -24.24 10.69
C VAL A 6 20.14 -23.39 11.45
N PRO A 7 19.21 -22.66 10.79
CA PRO A 7 18.16 -21.93 11.49
C PRO A 7 17.30 -22.83 12.39
N ALA A 8 16.85 -23.98 11.87
CA ALA A 8 16.06 -24.94 12.64
C ALA A 8 16.79 -25.40 13.90
N THR A 9 18.06 -25.80 13.75
CA THR A 9 18.89 -26.30 14.85
C THR A 9 19.09 -25.24 15.92
N LEU A 10 19.38 -23.99 15.53
CA LEU A 10 19.56 -22.89 16.47
C LEU A 10 18.27 -22.57 17.23
N VAL A 11 17.12 -22.56 16.55
CA VAL A 11 15.83 -22.32 17.21
C VAL A 11 15.46 -23.48 18.15
N MET A 12 15.77 -24.73 17.79
CA MET A 12 15.60 -25.88 18.68
C MET A 12 16.48 -25.77 19.94
N LEU A 13 17.74 -25.35 19.80
CA LEU A 13 18.64 -25.12 20.94
C LEU A 13 18.17 -23.94 21.81
N TYR A 14 17.68 -22.87 21.19
CA TYR A 14 17.08 -21.73 21.88
C TYR A 14 15.86 -22.14 22.72
N ARG A 15 15.16 -23.19 22.31
CA ARG A 15 14.02 -23.78 23.03
C ARG A 15 14.40 -24.85 24.04
N SER A 16 15.70 -25.15 24.20
CA SER A 16 16.16 -26.13 25.15
C SER A 16 15.76 -25.75 26.58
N ALA A 17 15.42 -26.75 27.39
CA ALA A 17 15.21 -26.58 28.83
C ALA A 17 16.52 -26.26 29.58
N ILE A 18 17.67 -26.47 28.94
CA ILE A 18 19.00 -26.21 29.50
C ILE A 18 19.32 -24.71 29.31
N PRO A 19 19.47 -23.93 30.40
CA PRO A 19 19.66 -22.48 30.32
C PRO A 19 20.87 -22.05 29.48
N GLU A 20 21.97 -22.79 29.56
CA GLU A 20 23.23 -22.49 28.85
C GLU A 20 23.05 -22.63 27.33
N HIS A 21 22.37 -23.70 26.89
CA HIS A 21 22.05 -23.90 25.47
C HIS A 21 21.14 -22.80 24.96
N LYS A 22 20.12 -22.45 25.74
CA LYS A 22 19.20 -21.37 25.38
C LYS A 22 19.92 -20.03 25.25
N ALA A 23 20.75 -19.67 26.22
CA ALA A 23 21.50 -18.42 26.22
C ALA A 23 22.49 -18.35 25.04
N TYR A 24 23.21 -19.45 24.78
CA TYR A 24 24.15 -19.52 23.68
C TYR A 24 23.45 -19.44 22.32
N ALA A 25 22.37 -20.18 22.13
CA ALA A 25 21.59 -20.15 20.90
C ALA A 25 20.92 -18.78 20.67
N TYR A 26 20.40 -18.15 21.73
CA TYR A 26 19.89 -16.77 21.66
C TYR A 26 20.95 -15.81 21.11
N ALA A 27 22.17 -15.83 21.67
CA ALA A 27 23.27 -14.99 21.22
C ALA A 27 23.62 -15.24 19.74
N LEU A 28 23.67 -16.50 19.31
CA LEU A 28 23.92 -16.85 17.91
C LEU A 28 22.80 -16.43 16.96
N ILE A 29 21.54 -16.55 17.37
CA ILE A 29 20.39 -16.11 16.55
C ILE A 29 20.44 -14.59 16.37
N VAL A 30 20.67 -13.84 17.44
CA VAL A 30 20.80 -12.37 17.38
C VAL A 30 21.99 -11.95 16.52
N PHE A 31 23.16 -12.59 16.70
CA PHE A 31 24.33 -12.34 15.86
C PHE A 31 24.06 -12.66 14.38
N SER A 32 23.37 -13.76 14.10
CA SER A 32 23.01 -14.14 12.73
C SER A 32 22.11 -13.10 12.07
N MET A 33 21.14 -12.57 12.81
CA MET A 33 20.26 -11.50 12.34
C MET A 33 21.07 -10.27 11.91
N GLU A 34 21.99 -9.79 12.76
CA GLU A 34 22.84 -8.64 12.44
C GLU A 34 23.66 -8.85 11.15
N LYS A 35 24.23 -10.05 10.97
CA LYS A 35 25.00 -10.37 9.76
C LYS A 35 24.13 -10.51 8.52
N ILE A 36 22.94 -11.06 8.67
CA ILE A 36 21.98 -11.25 7.57
C ILE A 36 21.40 -9.91 7.12
N SER A 37 20.99 -9.03 8.04
CA SER A 37 20.46 -7.71 7.71
C SER A 37 21.48 -6.85 6.96
N ASN A 38 22.76 -6.96 7.32
CA ASN A 38 23.87 -6.22 6.72
C ASN A 38 24.54 -6.93 5.53
N CYS A 39 23.94 -7.99 4.98
CA CYS A 39 24.53 -8.71 3.85
C CYS A 39 24.67 -7.81 2.61
N PRO A 40 25.67 -8.05 1.74
CA PRO A 40 25.80 -7.32 0.48
C PRO A 40 24.70 -7.73 -0.51
N ASN A 41 24.36 -6.84 -1.46
CA ASN A 41 23.27 -7.07 -2.43
C ASN A 41 23.41 -8.39 -3.21
N VAL A 42 24.64 -8.81 -3.53
CA VAL A 42 24.93 -10.08 -4.22
C VAL A 42 24.51 -11.33 -3.44
N SER A 43 24.30 -11.20 -2.13
CA SER A 43 23.94 -12.31 -1.23
C SER A 43 22.52 -12.20 -0.70
N VAL A 44 21.75 -11.18 -1.08
CA VAL A 44 20.44 -10.88 -0.50
C VAL A 44 19.47 -12.04 -0.68
N ASP A 45 19.43 -12.68 -1.84
CA ASP A 45 18.53 -13.82 -2.10
C ASP A 45 18.76 -14.97 -1.11
N ARG A 46 20.03 -15.33 -0.86
CA ARG A 46 20.38 -16.35 0.13
C ARG A 46 19.99 -15.92 1.55
N CYS A 47 20.18 -14.64 1.87
CA CYS A 47 19.80 -14.07 3.16
C CYS A 47 18.28 -14.04 3.36
N ILE A 48 17.50 -13.80 2.31
CA ILE A 48 16.03 -13.92 2.35
C ILE A 48 15.63 -15.35 2.74
N HIS A 49 16.21 -16.38 2.12
CA HIS A 49 15.89 -17.77 2.46
C HIS A 49 16.22 -18.11 3.92
N LEU A 50 17.37 -17.67 4.44
CA LEU A 50 17.72 -17.86 5.84
C LEU A 50 16.73 -17.14 6.78
N ALA A 51 16.38 -15.89 6.47
CA ALA A 51 15.42 -15.12 7.24
C ALA A 51 14.01 -15.75 7.22
N LEU A 52 13.57 -16.29 6.07
CA LEU A 52 12.32 -17.04 5.96
C LEU A 52 12.30 -18.24 6.91
N GLU A 53 13.37 -19.03 6.93
CA GLU A 53 13.47 -20.18 7.84
C GLU A 53 13.45 -19.75 9.31
N PHE A 54 14.23 -18.73 9.71
CA PHE A 54 14.18 -18.22 11.08
C PHE A 54 12.78 -17.74 11.47
N CYS A 55 12.11 -16.96 10.62
CA CYS A 55 10.74 -16.53 10.85
C CYS A 55 9.77 -17.70 11.00
N ALA A 56 9.87 -18.70 10.12
CA ALA A 56 8.97 -19.87 10.14
C ALA A 56 9.16 -20.73 11.40
N TRP A 57 10.40 -20.89 11.85
CA TRP A 57 10.68 -21.63 13.08
C TRP A 57 10.26 -20.83 14.31
N LEU A 58 10.57 -19.54 14.39
CA LEU A 58 10.22 -18.69 15.53
C LEU A 58 8.70 -18.50 15.67
N SER A 59 7.95 -18.46 14.56
CA SER A 59 6.49 -18.28 14.58
C SER A 59 5.73 -19.42 15.28
N THR A 60 6.36 -20.59 15.48
CA THR A 60 5.69 -21.71 16.14
C THR A 60 5.51 -21.51 17.65
N VAL A 61 6.13 -20.47 18.23
CA VAL A 61 5.93 -20.10 19.64
C VAL A 61 5.23 -18.75 19.68
N HIS A 62 4.03 -18.73 20.26
CA HIS A 62 3.26 -17.51 20.40
C HIS A 62 3.98 -16.53 21.35
N GLY A 63 4.16 -15.28 20.92
CA GLY A 63 4.79 -14.24 21.73
C GLY A 63 6.32 -14.34 21.86
N ASP A 64 6.99 -15.12 21.00
CA ASP A 64 8.45 -15.19 21.01
C ASP A 64 9.09 -13.80 20.73
N PRO A 65 9.97 -13.29 21.61
CA PRO A 65 10.52 -11.95 21.48
C PRO A 65 11.46 -11.78 20.27
N LEU A 66 11.99 -12.88 19.72
CA LEU A 66 12.86 -12.83 18.53
C LEU A 66 12.06 -12.83 17.23
N TYR A 67 10.79 -13.25 17.26
CA TYR A 67 9.98 -13.38 16.06
C TYR A 67 9.79 -12.03 15.33
N GLN A 68 9.37 -11.00 16.08
CA GLN A 68 9.12 -9.67 15.53
C GLN A 68 10.37 -9.05 14.87
N PRO A 69 11.55 -9.01 15.54
CA PRO A 69 12.80 -8.57 14.92
C PRO A 69 13.19 -9.33 13.65
N TRP A 70 12.98 -10.66 13.60
CA TRP A 70 13.27 -11.45 12.41
C TRP A 70 12.31 -11.14 11.25
N ARG A 71 11.03 -10.90 11.51
CA ARG A 71 10.08 -10.45 10.47
C ARG A 71 10.46 -9.08 9.91
N ALA A 72 10.86 -8.15 10.78
CA ALA A 72 11.35 -6.85 10.35
C ALA A 72 12.63 -6.98 9.49
N THR A 73 13.53 -7.91 9.84
CA THR A 73 14.73 -8.25 9.04
C THR A 73 14.35 -8.83 7.68
N LEU A 74 13.41 -9.79 7.65
CA LEU A 74 12.90 -10.37 6.41
C LEU A 74 12.29 -9.29 5.51
N LYS A 75 11.49 -8.38 6.07
CA LYS A 75 10.91 -7.25 5.36
C LYS A 75 12.01 -6.40 4.69
N GLN A 76 13.04 -6.00 5.45
CA GLN A 76 14.15 -5.20 4.91
C GLN A 76 14.89 -5.90 3.76
N LEU A 77 15.06 -7.22 3.83
CA LEU A 77 15.70 -7.99 2.76
C LEU A 77 14.82 -8.06 1.51
N LEU A 78 13.51 -8.24 1.67
CA LEU A 78 12.54 -8.24 0.56
C LEU A 78 12.41 -6.87 -0.10
N GLU A 79 12.65 -5.77 0.62
CA GLU A 79 12.74 -4.42 0.03
C GLU A 79 14.00 -4.23 -0.83
N ARG A 80 15.04 -5.05 -0.62
CA ARG A 80 16.35 -4.94 -1.30
C ARG A 80 16.56 -5.95 -2.42
N GLY A 81 15.87 -7.09 -2.38
CA GLY A 81 16.07 -8.21 -3.31
C GLY A 81 14.76 -8.77 -3.82
N ASN A 82 14.86 -9.80 -4.67
CA ASN A 82 13.70 -10.44 -5.27
C ASN A 82 13.67 -11.92 -4.91
N LEU A 83 12.50 -12.40 -4.49
CA LEU A 83 12.28 -13.83 -4.28
C LEU A 83 11.62 -14.40 -5.54
N SER A 84 12.29 -15.35 -6.20
CA SER A 84 11.81 -15.97 -7.44
C SER A 84 11.25 -17.38 -7.25
N ASP A 85 11.64 -18.07 -6.17
CA ASP A 85 11.18 -19.42 -5.87
C ASP A 85 9.76 -19.42 -5.29
N LEU A 86 8.80 -20.00 -6.03
CA LEU A 86 7.38 -20.05 -5.64
C LEU A 86 7.13 -20.75 -4.31
N ARG A 87 7.92 -21.77 -3.95
CA ARG A 87 7.75 -22.47 -2.67
C ARG A 87 8.13 -21.56 -1.50
N SER A 88 9.18 -20.77 -1.64
CA SER A 88 9.59 -19.78 -0.66
C SER A 88 8.61 -18.61 -0.59
N ILE A 89 8.11 -18.15 -1.75
CA ILE A 89 7.04 -17.13 -1.82
C ILE A 89 5.77 -17.65 -1.12
N PHE A 90 5.43 -18.92 -1.30
CA PHE A 90 4.24 -19.50 -0.66
C PHE A 90 4.29 -19.42 0.87
N GLN A 91 5.48 -19.47 1.48
CA GLN A 91 5.63 -19.31 2.93
C GLN A 91 5.25 -17.89 3.39
N ILE A 92 5.45 -16.88 2.54
CA ILE A 92 5.11 -15.47 2.84
C ILE A 92 3.60 -15.29 3.07
N ARG A 93 2.76 -16.14 2.49
CA ARG A 93 1.30 -16.15 2.68
C ARG A 93 0.91 -16.14 4.16
N HIS A 94 1.62 -16.88 5.01
CA HIS A 94 1.31 -16.93 6.44
C HIS A 94 1.41 -15.54 7.08
N TRP A 95 2.53 -14.85 6.89
CA TRP A 95 2.75 -13.51 7.46
C TRP A 95 1.86 -12.46 6.81
N PHE A 96 1.57 -12.57 5.52
CA PHE A 96 0.60 -11.72 4.86
C PHE A 96 -0.79 -11.80 5.53
N ILE A 97 -1.28 -13.01 5.82
CA ILE A 97 -2.55 -13.21 6.53
C ILE A 97 -2.46 -12.72 7.99
N GLU A 98 -1.35 -12.99 8.69
CA GLU A 98 -1.12 -12.51 10.05
C GLU A 98 -1.18 -10.97 10.13
N MET A 99 -0.56 -10.28 9.16
CA MET A 99 -0.59 -8.82 9.07
C MET A 99 -1.95 -8.29 8.67
N ALA A 100 -2.68 -8.97 7.77
CA ALA A 100 -4.07 -8.62 7.50
C ALA A 100 -4.96 -8.70 8.75
N ASN A 101 -4.82 -9.76 9.54
CA ASN A 101 -5.57 -9.92 10.79
C ASN A 101 -5.21 -8.82 11.81
N THR A 102 -3.93 -8.50 11.91
CA THR A 102 -3.44 -7.45 12.82
C THR A 102 -3.95 -6.08 12.39
N LEU A 103 -3.87 -5.75 11.09
CA LEU A 103 -4.44 -4.53 10.52
C LEU A 103 -5.94 -4.43 10.80
N SER A 104 -6.69 -5.51 10.57
CA SER A 104 -8.13 -5.55 10.86
C SER A 104 -8.44 -5.29 12.32
N LEU A 105 -7.68 -5.89 13.25
CA LEU A 105 -7.84 -5.66 14.68
C LEU A 105 -7.56 -4.19 15.04
N LEU A 106 -6.49 -3.61 14.50
CA LEU A 106 -6.14 -2.21 14.73
C LEU A 106 -7.21 -1.27 14.15
N LEU A 107 -7.70 -1.55 12.94
CA LEU A 107 -8.81 -0.82 12.32
C LEU A 107 -10.10 -0.92 13.13
N SER A 108 -10.43 -2.07 13.71
CA SER A 108 -11.60 -2.19 14.59
C SER A 108 -11.42 -1.45 15.92
N LYS A 109 -10.21 -1.46 16.48
CA LYS A 109 -9.90 -0.61 17.64
C LYS A 109 -10.06 0.88 17.31
N MET A 110 -9.75 1.29 16.07
CA MET A 110 -10.04 2.66 15.67
C MET A 110 -11.54 2.94 15.75
N GLN A 111 -12.38 2.07 15.19
CA GLN A 111 -13.84 2.21 15.24
C GLN A 111 -14.41 2.31 16.66
N GLU A 112 -13.88 1.50 17.59
CA GLU A 112 -14.36 1.42 18.97
C GLU A 112 -13.82 2.54 19.87
N SER A 113 -12.69 3.15 19.50
CA SER A 113 -12.03 4.16 20.32
C SER A 113 -12.73 5.51 20.24
N ASN A 114 -12.83 6.21 21.38
CA ASN A 114 -13.31 7.59 21.40
C ASN A 114 -12.37 8.47 20.55
N PRO A 115 -12.88 9.18 19.53
CA PRO A 115 -12.04 9.99 18.66
C PRO A 115 -11.25 11.11 19.36
N ASN A 116 -11.71 11.55 20.54
CA ASN A 116 -10.98 12.52 21.37
C ASN A 116 -9.73 11.94 22.04
N SER A 117 -9.63 10.62 22.15
CA SER A 117 -8.59 9.93 22.92
C SER A 117 -7.82 8.92 22.08
N TYR A 118 -7.77 9.09 20.75
CA TYR A 118 -6.95 8.23 19.90
C TYR A 118 -5.51 8.23 20.42
N PRO A 119 -4.98 7.07 20.84
CA PRO A 119 -3.62 7.01 21.29
C PRO A 119 -2.71 7.10 20.07
N ILE A 120 -1.75 8.04 20.06
CA ILE A 120 -0.61 8.07 19.11
C ILE A 120 -0.04 6.65 18.87
N PRO A 121 0.14 5.81 19.91
CA PRO A 121 0.57 4.42 19.73
C PRO A 121 -0.28 3.59 18.74
N LEU A 122 -1.58 3.82 18.64
CA LEU A 122 -2.46 3.04 17.76
C LEU A 122 -2.21 3.36 16.27
N ILE A 123 -2.10 4.65 15.94
CA ILE A 123 -1.80 5.10 14.58
C ILE A 123 -0.41 4.62 14.16
N GLU A 124 0.59 4.74 15.04
CA GLU A 124 1.95 4.27 14.75
C GLU A 124 2.02 2.74 14.62
N SER A 125 1.25 2.00 15.43
CA SER A 125 1.12 0.54 15.28
C SER A 125 0.48 0.16 13.94
N LEU A 126 -0.53 0.92 13.51
CA LEU A 126 -1.20 0.72 12.23
C LEU A 126 -0.24 0.98 11.06
N LYS A 127 0.50 2.09 11.08
CA LYS A 127 1.55 2.40 10.09
C LYS A 127 2.62 1.32 10.01
N PHE A 128 3.12 0.89 11.18
CA PHE A 128 4.17 -0.12 11.26
C PHE A 128 3.71 -1.45 10.64
N CYS A 129 2.55 -1.95 11.07
CA CYS A 129 1.98 -3.20 10.57
C CYS A 129 1.66 -3.11 9.06
N PHE A 130 1.16 -1.96 8.61
CA PHE A 130 0.84 -1.75 7.20
C PHE A 130 2.08 -1.83 6.30
N ARG A 131 3.22 -1.28 6.75
CA ARG A 131 4.47 -1.38 5.97
C ARG A 131 4.94 -2.82 5.82
N GLU A 132 4.79 -3.67 6.84
CA GLU A 132 5.08 -5.11 6.71
C GLU A 132 4.12 -5.78 5.73
N PHE A 133 2.82 -5.52 5.89
CA PHE A 133 1.78 -6.03 5.00
C PHE A 133 2.05 -5.70 3.53
N GLN A 134 2.40 -4.44 3.24
CA GLN A 134 2.65 -3.96 1.88
C GLN A 134 3.82 -4.70 1.20
N VAL A 135 4.91 -4.94 1.92
CA VAL A 135 6.06 -5.67 1.37
C VAL A 135 5.69 -7.12 1.04
N PHE A 136 5.01 -7.81 1.97
CA PHE A 136 4.58 -9.20 1.73
C PHE A 136 3.55 -9.28 0.60
N SER A 137 2.59 -8.36 0.58
CA SER A 137 1.61 -8.21 -0.49
C SER A 137 2.29 -8.04 -1.85
N CYS A 138 3.29 -7.15 -1.95
CA CYS A 138 4.04 -6.91 -3.19
C CYS A 138 4.68 -8.19 -3.73
N VAL A 139 5.37 -8.96 -2.88
CA VAL A 139 6.02 -10.22 -3.27
C VAL A 139 4.99 -11.23 -3.80
N LEU A 140 3.86 -11.37 -3.11
CA LEU A 140 2.79 -12.29 -3.51
C LEU A 140 2.11 -11.87 -4.81
N ARG A 141 1.85 -10.57 -5.01
CA ARG A 141 1.29 -10.05 -6.27
C ARG A 141 2.22 -10.29 -7.44
N ASN A 142 3.51 -10.02 -7.28
CA ASN A 142 4.50 -10.21 -8.34
C ASN A 142 4.59 -11.68 -8.77
N ALA A 143 4.46 -12.61 -7.81
CA ALA A 143 4.40 -14.04 -8.10
C ALA A 143 3.18 -14.44 -8.93
N ILE A 144 2.04 -13.78 -8.72
CA ILE A 144 0.82 -13.97 -9.52
C ILE A 144 0.98 -13.30 -10.89
N CYS A 145 1.58 -12.11 -11.01
CA CYS A 145 1.77 -11.51 -12.32
C CYS A 145 2.77 -12.27 -13.21
N GLY A 146 3.71 -13.02 -12.63
CA GLY A 146 4.73 -13.80 -13.36
C GLY A 146 4.24 -15.12 -13.96
N ILE A 147 2.93 -15.43 -13.91
CA ILE A 147 2.36 -16.75 -14.23
C ILE A 147 2.46 -17.14 -15.71
N ASP A 148 2.53 -16.18 -16.65
CA ASP A 148 2.45 -16.49 -18.09
C ASP A 148 3.54 -17.47 -18.57
N ASN A 149 4.58 -17.72 -17.76
CA ASN A 149 5.67 -18.67 -18.01
C ASN A 149 5.72 -19.89 -17.06
N ALA A 150 4.70 -20.13 -16.23
CA ALA A 150 4.74 -21.09 -15.13
C ALA A 150 4.47 -22.56 -15.55
N LYS A 151 5.14 -23.52 -14.89
CA LYS A 151 4.93 -24.96 -15.14
C LYS A 151 3.59 -25.41 -14.54
N GLU A 152 3.03 -26.53 -15.00
CA GLU A 152 1.72 -27.02 -14.55
C GLU A 152 1.63 -27.26 -13.02
N LYS A 153 2.73 -27.70 -12.40
CA LYS A 153 2.87 -27.84 -10.94
C LYS A 153 2.82 -26.51 -10.16
N ASP A 154 3.09 -25.40 -10.82
CA ASP A 154 3.13 -24.07 -10.22
C ASP A 154 1.71 -23.46 -10.20
N LYS A 155 0.82 -23.92 -11.08
CA LYS A 155 -0.58 -23.47 -11.14
C LYS A 155 -1.35 -23.72 -9.84
N SER A 156 -1.19 -24.89 -9.22
CA SER A 156 -1.89 -25.21 -7.96
C SER A 156 -1.45 -24.33 -6.80
N ILE A 157 -0.15 -24.01 -6.71
CA ILE A 157 0.38 -23.08 -5.69
C ILE A 157 -0.20 -21.70 -5.91
N VAL A 158 -0.22 -21.25 -7.17
CA VAL A 158 -0.78 -19.96 -7.58
C VAL A 158 -2.27 -19.87 -7.29
N ASP A 159 -3.05 -20.92 -7.51
CA ASP A 159 -4.49 -20.94 -7.21
C ASP A 159 -4.74 -20.78 -5.71
N LEU A 160 -3.93 -21.45 -4.88
CA LEU A 160 -3.96 -21.31 -3.42
C LEU A 160 -3.56 -19.91 -2.96
N LEU A 161 -2.53 -19.32 -3.57
CA LEU A 161 -2.11 -17.94 -3.32
C LEU A 161 -3.23 -16.96 -3.70
N SER A 162 -3.78 -17.10 -4.89
CA SER A 162 -4.86 -16.26 -5.43
C SER A 162 -6.07 -16.29 -4.51
N THR A 163 -6.50 -17.47 -4.08
CA THR A 163 -7.61 -17.63 -3.14
C THR A 163 -7.33 -16.93 -1.81
N GLY A 164 -6.11 -17.09 -1.28
CA GLY A 164 -5.69 -16.42 -0.04
C GLY A 164 -5.69 -14.89 -0.15
N ILE A 165 -5.15 -14.35 -1.25
CA ILE A 165 -5.09 -12.90 -1.47
C ILE A 165 -6.48 -12.31 -1.68
N LYS A 166 -7.35 -12.96 -2.45
CA LYS A 166 -8.75 -12.55 -2.63
C LYS A 166 -9.48 -12.48 -1.28
N GLY A 167 -9.32 -13.50 -0.44
CA GLY A 167 -9.91 -13.51 0.91
C GLY A 167 -9.44 -12.35 1.78
N VAL A 168 -8.13 -12.08 1.80
CA VAL A 168 -7.57 -10.94 2.54
C VAL A 168 -8.04 -9.60 1.98
N PHE A 169 -8.08 -9.46 0.65
CA PHE A 169 -8.56 -8.27 -0.03
C PHE A 169 -10.01 -7.95 0.38
N SER A 170 -10.94 -8.89 0.21
CA SER A 170 -12.35 -8.67 0.56
C SER A 170 -12.52 -8.37 2.04
N TYR A 171 -11.76 -9.05 2.91
CA TYR A 171 -11.79 -8.84 4.35
C TYR A 171 -11.34 -7.43 4.77
N LEU A 172 -10.16 -7.00 4.30
CA LEU A 172 -9.62 -5.68 4.61
C LEU A 172 -10.40 -4.56 3.94
N LEU A 173 -10.89 -4.77 2.71
CA LEU A 173 -11.73 -3.79 2.02
C LEU A 173 -13.02 -3.51 2.80
N ASN A 174 -13.71 -4.55 3.28
CA ASN A 174 -14.88 -4.38 4.13
C ASN A 174 -14.55 -3.66 5.45
N LYS A 175 -13.39 -3.94 6.06
CA LYS A 175 -12.95 -3.21 7.26
C LYS A 175 -12.67 -1.74 6.98
N MET A 176 -12.06 -1.43 5.83
CA MET A 176 -11.83 -0.06 5.39
C MET A 176 -13.13 0.68 5.07
N GLU A 177 -14.08 0.04 4.38
CA GLU A 177 -15.39 0.64 4.10
C GLU A 177 -16.10 1.08 5.39
N ASN A 178 -16.12 0.20 6.39
CA ASN A 178 -16.73 0.53 7.68
C ASN A 178 -15.99 1.67 8.41
N ASN A 179 -14.67 1.78 8.28
CA ASN A 179 -13.89 2.88 8.85
C ASN A 179 -14.13 4.19 8.10
N LEU A 180 -14.20 4.15 6.77
CA LEU A 180 -14.50 5.30 5.93
C LEU A 180 -15.90 5.84 6.24
N ARG A 181 -16.88 4.97 6.45
CA ARG A 181 -18.27 5.37 6.78
C ARG A 181 -18.36 6.26 8.02
N LEU A 182 -17.44 6.13 8.97
CA LEU A 182 -17.41 6.92 10.21
C LEU A 182 -16.69 8.26 10.05
N ILE A 183 -15.94 8.48 8.98
CA ILE A 183 -15.17 9.73 8.78
C ILE A 183 -16.06 10.97 8.79
N PRO A 184 -17.24 11.03 8.11
CA PRO A 184 -18.05 12.24 8.12
C PRO A 184 -18.54 12.64 9.52
N GLU A 185 -18.75 11.66 10.40
CA GLU A 185 -19.18 11.86 11.78
C GLU A 185 -18.01 12.23 12.70
N THR A 186 -16.82 11.69 12.44
CA THR A 186 -15.64 11.84 13.30
C THR A 186 -14.65 12.91 12.83
N ALA A 187 -14.77 13.42 11.60
CA ALA A 187 -13.82 14.36 10.98
C ALA A 187 -13.59 15.61 11.83
N ARG A 188 -14.66 16.24 12.35
CA ARG A 188 -14.54 17.42 13.21
C ARG A 188 -13.76 17.12 14.49
N ILE A 189 -13.99 15.94 15.07
CA ILE A 189 -13.28 15.53 16.29
C ILE A 189 -11.80 15.30 15.98
N PHE A 190 -11.51 14.63 14.86
CA PHE A 190 -10.14 14.45 14.38
C PHE A 190 -9.43 15.76 14.06
N GLU A 191 -10.13 16.76 13.55
CA GLU A 191 -9.57 18.10 13.34
C GLU A 191 -9.22 18.77 14.65
N THR A 192 -10.13 18.78 15.62
CA THR A 192 -9.88 19.40 16.94
C THR A 192 -8.76 18.73 17.72
N SER A 193 -8.54 17.43 17.49
CA SER A 193 -7.49 16.64 18.14
C SER A 193 -6.18 16.59 17.34
N GLY A 194 -6.14 17.15 16.12
CA GLY A 194 -4.96 17.15 15.25
C GLY A 194 -4.65 15.82 14.56
N TRP A 195 -5.50 14.79 14.71
CA TRP A 195 -5.25 13.45 14.18
C TRP A 195 -5.70 13.25 12.74
N LEU A 196 -6.57 14.11 12.21
CA LEU A 196 -7.21 13.86 10.92
C LEU A 196 -6.21 13.61 9.80
N HIS A 197 -5.15 14.42 9.70
CA HIS A 197 -4.11 14.24 8.68
C HIS A 197 -3.41 12.88 8.78
N SER A 198 -3.05 12.44 9.99
CA SER A 198 -2.37 11.15 10.19
C SER A 198 -3.28 9.96 9.87
N VAL A 199 -4.57 10.04 10.25
CA VAL A 199 -5.56 9.00 9.93
C VAL A 199 -5.80 8.94 8.42
N SER A 200 -5.97 10.11 7.78
CA SER A 200 -6.16 10.23 6.34
C SER A 200 -5.04 9.55 5.55
N ILE A 201 -3.77 9.85 5.88
CA ILE A 201 -2.60 9.25 5.21
C ILE A 201 -2.65 7.73 5.30
N VAL A 202 -2.85 7.19 6.51
CA VAL A 202 -2.82 5.73 6.69
C VAL A 202 -3.98 5.05 5.96
N TYR A 203 -5.16 5.66 5.94
CA TYR A 203 -6.30 5.11 5.22
C TYR A 203 -6.06 5.12 3.71
N LEU A 204 -5.51 6.21 3.18
CA LEU A 204 -5.16 6.32 1.76
C LEU A 204 -4.06 5.33 1.36
N ASP A 205 -3.06 5.12 2.21
CA ASP A 205 -2.00 4.13 2.00
C ASP A 205 -2.58 2.71 1.93
N ILE A 206 -3.48 2.34 2.85
CA ILE A 206 -4.17 1.04 2.83
C ILE A 206 -5.02 0.90 1.57
N LEU A 207 -5.79 1.92 1.20
CA LEU A 207 -6.61 1.90 -0.01
C LEU A 207 -5.77 1.77 -1.29
N LYS A 208 -4.60 2.42 -1.36
CA LYS A 208 -3.65 2.30 -2.48
C LYS A 208 -3.16 0.88 -2.65
N GLU A 209 -2.85 0.22 -1.54
CA GLU A 209 -2.41 -1.17 -1.53
C GLU A 209 -3.54 -2.12 -1.94
N LEU A 210 -4.76 -1.90 -1.43
CA LEU A 210 -5.94 -2.66 -1.84
C LEU A 210 -6.29 -2.45 -3.31
N ASN A 211 -6.14 -1.23 -3.84
CA ASN A 211 -6.27 -0.95 -5.27
C ASN A 211 -5.24 -1.75 -6.08
N SER A 212 -3.99 -1.84 -5.60
CA SER A 212 -2.94 -2.61 -6.26
C SER A 212 -3.23 -4.11 -6.28
N ILE A 213 -3.83 -4.64 -5.20
CA ILE A 213 -4.30 -6.03 -5.16
C ILE A 213 -5.49 -6.24 -6.09
N SER A 214 -6.44 -5.30 -6.11
CA SER A 214 -7.65 -5.42 -6.93
C SER A 214 -7.31 -5.51 -8.42
N GLN A 215 -6.23 -4.85 -8.87
CA GLN A 215 -5.79 -4.90 -10.27
C GLN A 215 -5.54 -6.31 -10.80
N LEU A 216 -5.29 -7.29 -9.93
CA LEU A 216 -5.04 -8.68 -10.33
C LEU A 216 -6.26 -9.36 -10.97
N TRP A 217 -7.48 -8.92 -10.66
CA TRP A 217 -8.71 -9.58 -11.12
C TRP A 217 -9.86 -8.59 -11.33
N GLU A 218 -10.58 -8.73 -12.45
CA GLU A 218 -11.64 -7.79 -12.86
C GLU A 218 -12.77 -7.66 -11.81
N ASN A 219 -13.17 -8.76 -11.17
CA ASN A 219 -14.24 -8.73 -10.18
C ASN A 219 -13.84 -7.94 -8.93
N GLU A 220 -12.61 -8.12 -8.46
CA GLU A 220 -12.03 -7.40 -7.34
C GLU A 220 -11.85 -5.91 -7.67
N GLN A 221 -11.49 -5.54 -8.92
CA GLN A 221 -11.49 -4.14 -9.37
C GLN A 221 -12.88 -3.50 -9.23
N LYS A 222 -13.93 -4.18 -9.71
CA LYS A 222 -15.32 -3.70 -9.60
C LYS A 222 -15.77 -3.56 -8.15
N GLN A 223 -15.43 -4.53 -7.30
CA GLN A 223 -15.74 -4.48 -5.87
C GLN A 223 -15.06 -3.27 -5.21
N PHE A 224 -13.78 -3.06 -5.51
CA PHE A 224 -13.03 -1.92 -4.99
C PHE A 224 -13.65 -0.58 -5.41
N GLN A 225 -13.93 -0.43 -6.71
CA GLN A 225 -14.56 0.77 -7.27
C GLN A 225 -15.91 1.06 -6.60
N HIS A 226 -16.74 0.04 -6.40
CA HIS A 226 -18.03 0.18 -5.74
C HIS A 226 -17.90 0.72 -4.30
N VAL A 227 -16.94 0.21 -3.52
CA VAL A 227 -16.68 0.71 -2.16
C VAL A 227 -16.26 2.17 -2.19
N LEU A 228 -15.37 2.57 -3.10
CA LEU A 228 -14.98 3.96 -3.21
C LEU A 228 -16.18 4.86 -3.58
N MET A 229 -17.04 4.41 -4.52
CA MET A 229 -18.27 5.13 -4.90
C MET A 229 -19.26 5.29 -3.73
N ASN A 230 -19.34 4.31 -2.83
CA ASN A 230 -20.21 4.42 -1.66
C ASN A 230 -19.64 5.37 -0.60
N GLN A 231 -18.34 5.63 -0.60
CA GLN A 231 -17.62 6.39 0.43
C GLN A 231 -17.08 7.74 -0.08
N GLN A 232 -17.69 8.32 -1.12
CA GLN A 232 -17.24 9.56 -1.76
C GLN A 232 -17.04 10.73 -0.78
N ILE A 233 -17.97 10.91 0.17
CA ILE A 233 -17.90 11.98 1.17
C ILE A 233 -16.67 11.80 2.06
N SER A 234 -16.42 10.58 2.53
CA SER A 234 -15.26 10.25 3.35
C SER A 234 -13.96 10.44 2.59
N LEU A 235 -13.92 10.02 1.33
CA LEU A 235 -12.78 10.23 0.43
C LEU A 235 -12.50 11.72 0.23
N GLN A 236 -13.53 12.54 0.03
CA GLN A 236 -13.39 13.98 -0.10
C GLN A 236 -12.73 14.59 1.15
N LEU A 237 -13.22 14.23 2.34
CA LEU A 237 -12.71 14.75 3.62
C LEU A 237 -11.26 14.36 3.89
N ILE A 238 -10.89 13.10 3.62
CA ILE A 238 -9.50 12.67 3.84
C ILE A 238 -8.56 13.27 2.79
N LEU A 239 -9.03 13.47 1.56
CA LEU A 239 -8.25 14.09 0.48
C LEU A 239 -7.99 15.57 0.72
N GLU A 240 -8.91 16.31 1.33
CA GLU A 240 -8.67 17.72 1.71
C GLU A 240 -7.47 17.88 2.67
N LYS A 241 -7.02 16.80 3.31
CA LYS A 241 -5.89 16.80 4.24
C LYS A 241 -4.60 16.28 3.63
N THR A 242 -4.58 15.86 2.38
CA THR A 242 -3.34 15.43 1.73
C THR A 242 -2.47 16.63 1.41
N THR A 243 -1.16 16.44 1.52
CA THR A 243 -0.11 17.42 1.24
C THR A 243 0.65 17.02 -0.02
N ARG A 244 1.53 17.90 -0.48
CA ARG A 244 2.38 17.69 -1.66
C ARG A 244 3.34 16.51 -1.55
N LYS A 245 3.67 16.11 -0.32
CA LYS A 245 4.59 14.99 -0.04
C LYS A 245 3.90 13.63 -0.23
N ASP A 246 2.58 13.63 -0.38
CA ASP A 246 1.79 12.42 -0.39
C ASP A 246 1.52 11.93 -1.82
N ASP A 247 1.74 10.63 -2.07
CA ASP A 247 1.69 10.03 -3.41
C ASP A 247 0.33 9.37 -3.71
N TYR A 248 -0.70 10.20 -3.93
CA TYR A 248 -2.09 9.74 -4.13
C TYR A 248 -2.67 10.01 -5.52
N HIS A 249 -1.84 10.20 -6.54
CA HIS A 249 -2.29 10.39 -7.94
C HIS A 249 -3.08 9.20 -8.50
N TRP A 250 -2.90 8.00 -7.95
CA TRP A 250 -3.62 6.79 -8.39
C TRP A 250 -5.14 6.94 -8.29
N LEU A 251 -5.66 7.81 -7.42
CA LEU A 251 -7.08 8.13 -7.31
C LEU A 251 -7.62 8.91 -8.52
N LEU A 252 -6.76 9.54 -9.32
CA LEU A 252 -7.16 10.20 -10.58
C LEU A 252 -7.63 9.19 -11.64
N LYS A 253 -7.25 7.91 -11.52
CA LYS A 253 -7.83 6.82 -12.34
C LYS A 253 -9.32 6.60 -12.06
N HIS A 254 -9.77 6.95 -10.86
CA HIS A 254 -11.13 6.78 -10.36
C HIS A 254 -11.88 8.12 -10.38
N ASN A 255 -11.84 8.82 -11.53
CA ASN A 255 -12.37 10.18 -11.68
C ASN A 255 -13.90 10.29 -11.50
N ASP A 256 -14.59 9.17 -11.57
CA ASP A 256 -16.00 8.93 -11.31
C ASP A 256 -16.31 8.85 -9.81
N VAL A 257 -15.28 8.68 -8.98
CA VAL A 257 -15.40 8.55 -7.54
C VAL A 257 -15.02 9.82 -6.77
N ILE A 258 -14.16 10.65 -7.33
CA ILE A 258 -13.72 11.90 -6.68
C ILE A 258 -14.31 13.14 -7.37
N ASP A 259 -14.83 14.06 -6.57
CA ASP A 259 -15.43 15.28 -7.09
C ASP A 259 -14.39 16.20 -7.78
N SER A 260 -14.85 17.24 -8.47
CA SER A 260 -13.95 18.17 -9.15
C SER A 260 -13.06 18.96 -8.19
N LYS A 261 -13.45 19.12 -6.92
CA LYS A 261 -12.71 19.89 -5.91
C LYS A 261 -11.54 19.08 -5.38
N SER A 262 -11.75 17.81 -5.02
CA SER A 262 -10.72 16.87 -4.59
C SER A 262 -9.75 16.56 -5.72
N ARG A 263 -10.23 16.41 -6.97
CA ARG A 263 -9.34 16.29 -8.15
C ARG A 263 -8.44 17.51 -8.30
N MET A 264 -9.02 18.70 -8.15
CA MET A 264 -8.24 19.94 -8.20
C MET A 264 -7.24 20.02 -7.05
N HIS A 265 -7.63 19.65 -5.83
CA HIS A 265 -6.74 19.61 -4.68
C HIS A 265 -5.51 18.73 -4.92
N LEU A 266 -5.72 17.49 -5.41
CA LEU A 266 -4.63 16.58 -5.76
C LEU A 266 -3.68 17.19 -6.79
N VAL A 267 -4.21 17.72 -7.90
CA VAL A 267 -3.40 18.39 -8.93
C VAL A 267 -2.63 19.59 -8.36
N THR A 268 -3.30 20.36 -7.51
CA THR A 268 -2.75 21.59 -6.91
C THR A 268 -1.62 21.28 -5.94
N MET A 269 -1.76 20.22 -5.15
CA MET A 269 -0.70 19.75 -4.26
C MET A 269 0.45 19.11 -5.04
N MET A 270 0.19 18.42 -6.16
CA MET A 270 1.20 17.62 -6.85
C MET A 270 1.96 18.35 -7.98
N MET A 271 1.36 19.37 -8.61
CA MET A 271 1.88 19.93 -9.87
C MET A 271 2.20 21.42 -9.82
N ILE A 272 1.65 22.17 -8.86
CA ILE A 272 1.72 23.62 -8.86
C ILE A 272 2.69 24.07 -7.78
N PRO A 273 3.71 24.91 -8.05
CA PRO A 273 4.59 25.46 -7.00
C PRO A 273 3.81 26.27 -5.95
N GLU A 274 4.25 26.24 -4.69
CA GLU A 274 3.52 26.87 -3.56
C GLU A 274 3.35 28.37 -3.76
N GLU A 275 4.39 29.01 -4.30
CA GLU A 275 4.42 30.43 -4.67
C GLU A 275 3.35 30.80 -5.71
N LYS A 276 2.88 29.83 -6.51
CA LYS A 276 1.88 30.03 -7.57
C LYS A 276 0.45 29.81 -7.08
N LEU A 277 0.26 29.27 -5.89
CA LEU A 277 -1.08 29.09 -5.29
C LEU A 277 -1.73 30.40 -4.84
N LEU A 278 -0.92 31.44 -4.63
CA LEU A 278 -1.37 32.78 -4.24
C LEU A 278 -1.78 33.65 -5.44
N ASP A 279 -1.56 33.16 -6.67
CA ASP A 279 -1.90 33.86 -7.90
C ASP A 279 -3.35 33.56 -8.31
N ALA A 280 -4.25 34.51 -8.06
CA ALA A 280 -5.68 34.39 -8.37
C ALA A 280 -5.96 34.23 -9.87
N GLU A 281 -5.08 34.70 -10.76
CA GLU A 281 -5.22 34.49 -12.22
C GLU A 281 -4.87 33.05 -12.62
N PHE A 282 -4.03 32.38 -11.85
CA PHE A 282 -3.63 30.99 -12.08
C PHE A 282 -4.72 29.98 -11.67
N TYR A 283 -5.57 30.33 -10.69
CA TYR A 283 -6.58 29.44 -10.10
C TYR A 283 -7.83 29.21 -10.99
N LYS A 284 -8.28 30.24 -11.72
CA LYS A 284 -9.49 30.17 -12.55
C LYS A 284 -9.44 29.13 -13.67
N PRO A 285 -8.35 29.03 -14.46
CA PRO A 285 -8.21 27.97 -15.45
C PRO A 285 -8.21 26.58 -14.81
N LEU A 286 -7.54 26.39 -13.67
CA LEU A 286 -7.40 25.08 -13.03
C LEU A 286 -8.73 24.45 -12.59
N ILE A 287 -9.67 25.26 -12.08
CA ILE A 287 -11.02 24.80 -11.73
C ILE A 287 -11.76 24.22 -12.94
N HIS A 288 -11.59 24.83 -14.11
CA HIS A 288 -12.20 24.33 -15.34
C HIS A 288 -11.55 23.02 -15.81
N TRP A 289 -10.27 22.84 -15.52
CA TRP A 289 -9.45 21.72 -16.00
C TRP A 289 -9.60 20.47 -15.16
N SER A 290 -9.78 20.62 -13.84
CA SER A 290 -9.91 19.48 -12.93
C SER A 290 -11.08 18.56 -13.28
N ARG A 291 -12.10 19.07 -13.99
CA ARG A 291 -13.24 18.28 -14.50
C ARG A 291 -12.85 17.22 -15.52
N PHE A 292 -11.77 17.46 -16.27
CA PHE A 292 -11.29 16.61 -17.37
C PHE A 292 -10.00 15.87 -17.02
N LEU A 293 -9.56 15.95 -15.77
CA LEU A 293 -8.26 15.46 -15.37
C LEU A 293 -8.34 13.98 -14.96
N ASP A 294 -7.69 13.15 -15.77
CA ASP A 294 -7.44 11.73 -15.55
C ASP A 294 -5.93 11.48 -15.32
N GLU A 295 -5.56 10.24 -15.05
CA GLU A 295 -4.16 9.88 -14.79
C GLU A 295 -3.24 10.07 -16.01
N GLU A 296 -3.73 9.79 -17.23
CA GLU A 296 -2.90 9.95 -18.44
C GLU A 296 -2.58 11.43 -18.71
N LEU A 297 -3.55 12.31 -18.51
CA LEU A 297 -3.33 13.75 -18.57
C LEU A 297 -2.31 14.19 -17.50
N TYR A 298 -2.43 13.67 -16.27
CA TYR A 298 -1.46 13.94 -15.20
C TYR A 298 -0.04 13.53 -15.60
N GLU A 299 0.14 12.30 -16.07
CA GLU A 299 1.45 11.76 -16.50
C GLU A 299 2.08 12.58 -17.63
N SER A 300 1.26 13.09 -18.56
CA SER A 300 1.72 13.94 -19.65
C SER A 300 2.20 15.33 -19.19
N LEU A 301 1.72 15.79 -18.04
CA LEU A 301 1.94 17.15 -17.54
C LEU A 301 2.93 17.21 -16.37
N LYS A 302 3.14 16.13 -15.62
CA LYS A 302 3.92 16.14 -14.36
C LYS A 302 5.36 16.67 -14.49
N ASN A 303 5.95 16.54 -15.68
CA ASN A 303 7.31 17.00 -15.97
C ASN A 303 7.37 18.40 -16.60
N ASN A 304 6.21 18.97 -16.97
CA ASN A 304 6.15 20.31 -17.50
C ASN A 304 6.11 21.27 -16.32
N ASN A 305 7.06 22.20 -16.23
CA ASN A 305 7.02 23.28 -15.25
C ASN A 305 5.77 24.15 -15.51
N ILE A 306 4.65 23.80 -14.87
CA ILE A 306 3.38 24.52 -14.98
C ILE A 306 3.47 25.80 -14.16
N THR A 307 4.21 26.77 -14.69
CA THR A 307 4.50 28.05 -14.04
C THR A 307 3.62 29.19 -14.56
N SER A 308 2.81 28.94 -15.60
CA SER A 308 1.89 29.91 -16.18
C SER A 308 0.60 29.27 -16.75
N PRO A 309 -0.52 30.03 -16.83
CA PRO A 309 -1.77 29.56 -17.43
C PRO A 309 -1.63 29.18 -18.93
N LYS A 310 -0.68 29.81 -19.63
CA LYS A 310 -0.34 29.51 -21.03
C LYS A 310 0.31 28.13 -21.18
N ASN A 311 1.23 27.78 -20.28
CA ASN A 311 1.89 26.46 -20.29
C ASN A 311 0.90 25.34 -19.96
N CYS A 312 -0.05 25.62 -19.05
CA CYS A 312 -1.21 24.75 -18.83
C CYS A 312 -1.94 24.52 -20.16
N ARG A 313 -2.47 25.59 -20.79
CA ARG A 313 -3.21 25.55 -22.07
C ARG A 313 -2.51 24.74 -23.17
N ILE A 314 -1.20 24.91 -23.33
CA ILE A 314 -0.40 24.19 -24.33
C ILE A 314 -0.37 22.69 -24.05
N GLY A 315 -0.23 22.29 -22.78
CA GLY A 315 -0.25 20.88 -22.37
C GLY A 315 -1.57 20.17 -22.70
N TYR A 316 -2.72 20.76 -22.36
CA TYR A 316 -4.04 20.18 -22.69
C TYR A 316 -4.37 20.23 -24.17
N THR A 317 -3.95 21.28 -24.89
CA THR A 317 -4.13 21.32 -26.34
C THR A 317 -3.34 20.21 -27.02
N SER A 318 -2.17 19.86 -26.47
CA SER A 318 -1.35 18.74 -26.92
C SER A 318 -1.99 17.39 -26.57
N TYR A 319 -2.53 17.23 -25.35
CA TYR A 319 -3.27 16.04 -24.92
C TYR A 319 -4.55 15.82 -25.75
N ALA A 320 -5.37 16.87 -25.93
CA ALA A 320 -6.60 16.82 -26.71
C ALA A 320 -6.32 16.47 -28.18
N LYS A 321 -5.21 16.94 -28.76
CA LYS A 321 -4.77 16.52 -30.11
C LYS A 321 -4.36 15.05 -30.14
N LEU A 322 -3.60 14.55 -29.17
CA LEU A 322 -3.21 13.14 -29.07
C LEU A 322 -4.43 12.22 -28.95
N TYR A 323 -5.42 12.61 -28.15
CA TYR A 323 -6.65 11.85 -27.95
C TYR A 323 -7.64 11.94 -29.10
N SER A 324 -7.71 13.08 -29.82
CA SER A 324 -8.57 13.21 -31.00
C SER A 324 -8.18 12.28 -32.17
N ASN A 325 -6.97 11.72 -32.15
CA ASN A 325 -6.46 10.77 -33.14
C ASN A 325 -6.69 9.29 -32.75
N ARG A 326 -6.97 8.99 -31.47
CA ARG A 326 -7.44 7.66 -31.03
C ARG A 326 -8.97 7.69 -31.07
N LYS A 327 -9.60 6.85 -31.88
CA LYS A 327 -11.07 6.82 -32.10
C LYS A 327 -11.86 6.63 -30.79
N ILE A 328 -12.11 7.71 -30.05
CA ILE A 328 -13.05 7.76 -28.92
C ILE A 328 -13.88 9.04 -29.02
N SER A 329 -15.17 8.81 -29.30
CA SER A 329 -16.35 9.65 -29.07
C SER A 329 -16.30 11.15 -29.42
N SER A 330 -17.24 11.53 -30.30
CA SER A 330 -17.65 12.90 -30.68
C SER A 330 -18.02 13.83 -29.51
N PHE A 331 -18.09 13.32 -28.28
CA PHE A 331 -18.31 14.10 -27.06
C PHE A 331 -17.22 15.17 -26.82
N TRP A 332 -15.96 14.87 -27.15
CA TRP A 332 -14.83 15.79 -26.93
C TRP A 332 -14.77 16.97 -27.91
N ARG A 333 -15.41 16.88 -29.09
CA ARG A 333 -15.41 17.99 -30.07
C ARG A 333 -16.33 19.14 -29.68
N ALA A 334 -17.41 18.88 -28.95
CA ALA A 334 -18.42 19.88 -28.61
C ALA A 334 -17.97 20.83 -27.49
N GLN A 335 -17.08 20.38 -26.59
CA GLN A 335 -16.56 21.19 -25.48
C GLN A 335 -15.32 22.04 -25.83
N MET A 336 -14.83 22.01 -27.08
CA MET A 336 -13.68 22.80 -27.53
C MET A 336 -14.02 24.23 -28.01
N ILE A 337 -15.29 24.63 -27.98
CA ILE A 337 -15.77 25.91 -28.58
C ILE A 337 -16.21 26.95 -27.52
N LEU A 338 -16.21 26.59 -26.22
CA LEU A 338 -16.49 27.49 -25.11
C LEU A 338 -15.36 27.40 -24.07
#